data_AF-A0A962Z5Z9-F1
#
_entry.id   AF-A0A962Z5Z9-F1
#
_cell.length_a   1.000
_cell.length_b   1.000
_cell.length_c   1.000
_cell.angle_alpha   90.00
_cell.angle_beta   90.00
_cell.angle_gamma   90.00
#
_symmetry.space_group_name_H-M   'P 1'
#
loop_
_entity.id
_entity.type
_entity.pdbx_description
1 polymer ?
#
loop_
_entity_poly.entity_id
_entity_poly.type
_entity_poly.pdbx_seq_one_letter_code
_entity_poly.pdbx_strand_id
1 'polypeptide(L)'
;FRVMVGLGFAFIAMMAYFFVRTSFCRMRFPRWSLVAAVIMIPTPWIAVELGWFVAEFGRQPWTVDGVLPTALSASGLSVTDLLITLAGFITFYSILFVIEMGLMVKYIRKGPFLDVAETEAWTARHEHRLRTHDGQGPFAANPAE
;
A
#
# COMPACT_ATOMS: atom_id res chain seq x y z
N PHE A 1 10.02 -13.49 13.82
CA PHE A 1 10.55 -12.38 14.65
C PHE A 1 11.73 -11.67 13.98
N ARG A 2 12.89 -12.33 13.78
CA ARG A 2 14.09 -11.70 13.19
C ARG A 2 13.85 -11.02 11.83
N VAL A 3 13.15 -11.69 10.92
CA VAL A 3 12.82 -11.16 9.59
C VAL A 3 11.92 -9.92 9.69
N MET A 4 10.88 -9.97 10.52
CA MET A 4 9.98 -8.84 10.78
C MET A 4 10.76 -7.61 11.29
N VAL A 5 11.63 -7.82 12.28
CA VAL A 5 12.46 -6.74 12.84
C VAL A 5 13.43 -6.19 11.79
N GLY A 6 14.06 -7.07 11.01
CA GLY A 6 14.95 -6.68 9.90
C GLY A 6 14.25 -5.82 8.85
N LEU A 7 13.04 -6.19 8.45
CA LEU A 7 12.21 -5.39 7.54
C LEU A 7 11.81 -4.05 8.17
N GLY A 8 11.46 -4.04 9.46
CA GLY A 8 11.16 -2.82 10.21
C GLY A 8 12.30 -1.79 10.16
N PHE A 9 13.53 -2.21 10.46
CA PHE A 9 14.70 -1.34 10.34
C PHE A 9 14.99 -0.93 8.90
N ALA A 10 14.76 -1.81 7.92
CA ALA A 10 14.89 -1.47 6.51
C ALA A 10 13.89 -0.38 6.08
N PHE A 11 12.65 -0.39 6.58
CA PHE A 11 11.66 0.67 6.33
C PHE A 11 12.13 2.01 6.86
N ILE A 12 12.63 2.04 8.10
CA ILE A 12 13.15 3.27 8.72
C ILE A 12 14.35 3.81 7.94
N ALA A 13 15.30 2.94 7.57
CA ALA A 13 16.46 3.33 6.78
C ALA A 13 16.08 3.87 5.40
N MET A 14 15.12 3.22 4.72
CA MET A 14 14.62 3.65 3.42
C MET A 14 13.93 5.02 3.51
N MET A 15 13.06 5.20 4.51
CA MET A 15 12.39 6.47 4.78
C MET A 15 13.41 7.59 5.05
N ALA A 16 14.38 7.35 5.93
CA ALA A 16 15.43 8.32 6.25
C ALA A 16 16.25 8.70 5.02
N TYR A 17 16.62 7.71 4.18
CA TYR A 17 17.34 7.96 2.94
C TYR A 17 16.55 8.86 1.98
N PHE A 18 15.29 8.51 1.69
CA PHE A 18 14.46 9.32 0.78
C PHE A 18 14.16 10.70 1.35
N PHE A 19 13.96 10.82 2.65
CA PHE A 19 13.75 12.10 3.33
C PHE A 19 14.96 13.02 3.17
N VAL A 20 16.17 12.54 3.49
CA VAL A 20 17.41 13.33 3.36
C VAL A 20 17.64 13.76 1.90
N ARG A 21 17.41 12.84 0.94
CA ARG A 21 17.61 13.14 -0.48
C ARG A 21 16.62 14.17 -1.01
N THR A 22 15.39 14.12 -0.52
CA THR A 22 14.33 15.08 -0.88
C THR A 22 14.64 16.45 -0.29
N SER A 23 14.95 16.52 1.00
CA SER A 23 15.13 17.79 1.72
C SER A 23 16.47 18.49 1.44
N PHE A 24 17.56 17.73 1.25
CA PHE A 24 18.91 18.29 1.21
C PHE A 24 19.68 18.01 -0.09
N CYS A 25 19.21 17.10 -0.94
CA CYS A 25 19.91 16.71 -2.17
C CYS A 25 19.14 17.05 -3.46
N ARG A 26 18.31 18.10 -3.43
CA ARG A 26 17.57 18.63 -4.60
C ARG A 26 16.75 17.55 -5.32
N MET A 27 16.20 16.58 -4.59
CA MET A 27 15.40 15.48 -5.15
C MET A 27 16.11 14.67 -6.26
N ARG A 28 17.44 14.60 -6.24
CA ARG A 28 18.18 13.75 -7.19
C ARG A 28 18.23 12.33 -6.65
N PHE A 29 17.70 11.37 -7.39
CA PHE A 29 17.69 9.95 -7.00
C PHE A 29 18.47 9.09 -8.01
N PRO A 30 19.46 8.31 -7.58
CA PRO A 30 20.14 7.36 -8.45
C PRO A 30 19.20 6.20 -8.81
N ARG A 31 19.41 5.58 -9.98
CA ARG A 31 18.54 4.49 -10.47
C ARG A 31 18.39 3.34 -9.48
N TRP A 32 19.47 2.96 -8.79
CA TRP A 32 19.42 1.86 -7.82
C TRP A 32 18.46 2.13 -6.65
N SER A 33 18.33 3.38 -6.19
CA SER A 33 17.43 3.69 -5.07
C SER A 33 15.97 3.66 -5.49
N LEU A 34 15.68 4.02 -6.74
CA LEU A 34 14.33 3.91 -7.30
C LEU A 34 13.93 2.45 -7.49
N VAL A 35 14.83 1.60 -7.97
CA VAL A 35 14.60 0.15 -8.06
C VAL A 35 14.40 -0.45 -6.67
N ALA A 36 15.19 -0.04 -5.68
CA ALA A 36 15.03 -0.48 -4.30
C ALA A 36 13.66 -0.10 -3.72
N ALA A 37 13.15 1.11 -4.02
CA ALA A 37 11.81 1.52 -3.61
C ALA A 37 10.71 0.63 -4.22
N VAL A 38 10.85 0.22 -5.49
CA VAL A 38 9.90 -0.69 -6.14
C VAL A 38 9.95 -2.08 -5.51
N ILE A 39 11.13 -2.62 -5.24
CA ILE A 39 11.31 -3.92 -4.57
C ILE A 39 10.73 -3.89 -3.15
N MET A 40 10.78 -2.74 -2.48
CA MET A 40 10.22 -2.58 -1.15
C MET A 40 8.69 -2.58 -1.14
N ILE A 41 7.99 -2.38 -2.26
CA ILE A 41 6.52 -2.38 -2.29
C ILE A 41 5.92 -3.62 -1.62
N PRO A 42 6.22 -4.87 -2.01
CA PRO A 42 5.61 -6.06 -1.38
C PRO A 42 6.06 -6.34 0.05
N THR A 43 7.14 -5.72 0.53
CA THR A 43 7.80 -6.13 1.78
C THR A 43 7.04 -5.79 3.08
N PRO A 44 6.23 -4.71 3.19
CA PRO A 44 5.38 -4.46 4.35
C PRO A 44 4.34 -5.55 4.55
N TRP A 45 3.74 -6.09 3.48
CA TRP A 45 2.80 -7.22 3.58
C TRP A 45 3.48 -8.42 4.23
N ILE A 46 4.68 -8.78 3.76
CA ILE A 46 5.47 -9.87 4.36
C ILE A 46 5.79 -9.59 5.83
N ALA A 47 6.17 -8.36 6.18
CA ALA A 47 6.48 -8.00 7.56
C ALA A 47 5.26 -8.14 8.49
N VAL A 48 4.07 -7.71 8.02
CA VAL A 48 2.82 -7.80 8.78
C VAL A 48 2.40 -9.25 8.99
N GLU A 49 2.41 -10.08 7.94
CA GLU A 49 2.08 -11.50 8.04
C GLU A 49 3.02 -12.24 9.01
N LEU A 50 4.32 -11.95 8.95
CA LEU A 50 5.29 -12.52 9.89
C LEU A 50 5.09 -12.02 11.33
N GLY A 51 4.61 -10.79 11.50
CA GLY A 51 4.26 -10.26 12.82
C GLY A 51 3.06 -10.99 13.43
N TRP A 52 2.00 -11.16 12.64
CA TRP A 52 0.84 -11.95 13.02
C TRP A 52 1.21 -13.40 13.34
N PHE A 53 2.04 -14.03 12.50
CA PHE A 53 2.50 -15.39 12.76
C PHE A 53 3.25 -15.50 14.10
N VAL A 54 4.13 -14.56 14.41
CA VAL A 54 4.86 -14.56 15.69
C VAL A 54 3.91 -14.38 16.88
N ALA A 55 2.92 -13.49 16.76
CA ALA A 55 1.97 -13.22 17.82
C ALA A 55 1.02 -14.40 18.06
N GLU A 56 0.44 -14.95 16.99
CA GLU A 56 -0.54 -16.04 17.05
C GLU A 56 0.11 -17.37 17.40
N PHE A 57 1.24 -17.69 16.76
CA PHE A 57 1.95 -18.93 17.06
C PHE A 57 2.64 -18.87 18.43
N GLY A 58 3.06 -17.68 18.87
CA GLY A 58 3.60 -17.47 20.22
C GLY A 58 2.56 -17.68 21.33
N ARG A 59 1.27 -17.61 21.01
CA ARG A 59 0.17 -17.86 21.95
C ARG A 59 -0.14 -19.36 22.11
N GLN A 60 0.30 -20.22 21.19
CA GLN A 60 0.15 -21.67 21.33
C GLN A 60 0.90 -22.15 22.59
N PRO A 61 0.33 -23.06 23.40
CA PRO A 61 -0.85 -23.91 23.14
C PRO A 61 -2.19 -23.34 23.65
N TRP A 62 -2.31 -22.04 23.86
CA TRP A 62 -3.49 -21.41 24.46
C TRP A 62 -4.34 -20.67 23.42
N THR A 63 -5.67 -20.86 23.47
CA THR A 63 -6.62 -19.95 22.80
C THR A 63 -6.83 -18.72 23.67
N VAL A 64 -7.06 -18.95 24.97
CA VAL A 64 -7.11 -17.93 26.02
C VAL A 64 -6.05 -18.27 27.03
N ASP A 65 -5.10 -17.37 27.22
CA ASP A 65 -3.92 -17.60 28.05
C ASP A 65 -4.32 -18.02 29.48
N GLY A 66 -3.78 -19.15 29.94
CA GLY A 66 -4.06 -19.73 31.25
C GLY A 66 -5.49 -20.25 31.48
N VAL A 67 -6.41 -20.15 30.51
CA VAL A 67 -7.82 -20.54 30.68
C VAL A 67 -8.22 -21.68 29.74
N LEU A 68 -8.02 -21.52 28.43
CA LEU A 68 -8.52 -22.46 27.43
C LEU A 68 -7.39 -22.90 26.47
N PRO A 69 -6.96 -24.18 26.54
CA PRO A 69 -6.04 -24.75 25.56
C PRO A 69 -6.65 -24.84 24.16
N THR A 70 -5.83 -24.67 23.12
CA THR A 70 -6.27 -24.73 21.72
C THR A 70 -6.88 -26.06 21.33
N ALA A 71 -6.34 -27.16 21.85
CA ALA A 71 -6.85 -28.51 21.60
C ALA A 71 -8.30 -28.72 22.07
N LEU A 72 -8.73 -28.01 23.12
CA LEU A 72 -10.09 -28.08 23.67
C LEU A 72 -11.04 -27.05 23.04
N SER A 73 -10.50 -26.12 22.26
CA SER A 73 -11.25 -25.02 21.66
C SER A 73 -11.80 -25.36 20.26
N ALA A 74 -11.44 -26.51 19.70
CA ALA A 74 -11.86 -26.92 18.37
C ALA A 74 -13.27 -27.55 18.39
N SER A 75 -14.10 -27.21 17.41
CA SER A 75 -15.43 -27.81 17.23
C SER A 75 -15.32 -29.27 16.73
N GLY A 76 -16.22 -30.14 17.19
CA GLY A 76 -16.32 -31.55 16.78
C GLY A 76 -16.93 -31.77 15.39
N LEU A 77 -16.50 -31.00 14.39
CA LEU A 77 -16.93 -31.15 13.00
C LEU A 77 -16.20 -32.32 12.32
N SER A 78 -16.82 -32.88 11.28
CA SER A 78 -16.15 -33.89 10.47
C SER A 78 -14.98 -33.25 9.71
N VAL A 79 -13.89 -34.01 9.57
CA VAL A 79 -12.70 -33.54 8.81
C VAL A 79 -13.08 -33.21 7.37
N THR A 80 -14.03 -33.95 6.79
CA THR A 80 -14.52 -33.76 5.43
C THR A 80 -15.20 -32.40 5.25
N ASP A 81 -16.09 -32.00 6.16
CA ASP A 81 -16.80 -30.71 6.07
C ASP A 81 -15.84 -29.52 6.22
N LEU A 82 -14.85 -29.66 7.11
CA LEU A 82 -13.80 -28.66 7.30
C LEU A 82 -12.96 -28.50 6.03
N LEU A 83 -12.54 -29.61 5.41
CA LEU A 83 -11.74 -29.55 4.18
C LEU A 83 -12.52 -28.96 3.01
N ILE A 84 -13.80 -29.32 2.84
CA ILE A 84 -14.66 -28.77 1.78
C ILE A 84 -14.79 -27.26 1.93
N THR A 85 -15.12 -26.78 3.14
CA THR A 85 -15.29 -25.35 3.41
C THR A 85 -13.98 -24.58 3.27
N LEU A 86 -12.88 -25.11 3.79
CA LEU A 86 -11.54 -24.52 3.64
C LEU A 86 -11.13 -24.43 2.16
N ALA A 87 -11.32 -25.50 1.38
CA ALA A 87 -11.04 -25.49 -0.05
C ALA A 87 -11.91 -24.47 -0.80
N GLY A 88 -13.18 -24.34 -0.41
CA GLY A 88 -14.08 -23.30 -0.93
C GLY A 88 -13.54 -21.89 -0.68
N PHE A 89 -13.15 -21.58 0.56
CA PHE A 89 -12.59 -20.26 0.90
C PHE A 89 -11.26 -19.99 0.21
N ILE A 90 -10.34 -20.97 0.16
CA ILE A 90 -9.06 -20.83 -0.54
C ILE A 90 -9.30 -20.52 -2.01
N THR A 91 -10.19 -21.27 -2.66
CA THR A 91 -10.51 -21.09 -4.09
C THR A 91 -11.10 -19.70 -4.32
N PHE A 92 -12.09 -19.31 -3.52
CA PHE A 92 -12.76 -18.03 -3.64
C PHE A 92 -11.80 -16.84 -3.45
N TYR A 93 -11.01 -16.84 -2.37
CA TYR A 93 -10.05 -15.76 -2.13
C TYR A 93 -8.91 -15.74 -3.14
N SER A 94 -8.49 -16.90 -3.66
CA SER A 94 -7.49 -16.96 -4.73
C SER A 94 -7.99 -16.31 -6.02
N ILE A 95 -9.26 -16.55 -6.40
CA ILE A 95 -9.88 -15.91 -7.56
C ILE A 95 -9.93 -14.38 -7.36
N LEU A 96 -10.38 -13.93 -6.19
CA LEU A 96 -10.41 -12.50 -5.86
C LEU A 96 -9.03 -11.87 -5.95
N PHE A 97 -8.01 -12.52 -5.38
CA PHE A 97 -6.63 -12.04 -5.41
C PHE A 97 -6.10 -11.89 -6.85
N VAL A 98 -6.35 -12.87 -7.72
CA VAL A 98 -5.92 -12.80 -9.13
C VAL A 98 -6.61 -11.66 -9.87
N ILE A 99 -7.92 -11.48 -9.65
CA ILE A 99 -8.67 -10.38 -10.26
C ILE A 99 -8.15 -9.03 -9.77
N GLU A 100 -7.97 -8.87 -8.46
CA GLU A 100 -7.47 -7.63 -7.85
C GLU A 100 -6.07 -7.28 -8.36
N MET A 101 -5.13 -8.22 -8.33
CA MET A 101 -3.78 -8.00 -8.85
C MET A 101 -3.78 -7.68 -10.34
N GLY A 102 -4.64 -8.36 -11.12
CA GLY A 102 -4.84 -8.06 -12.54
C GLY A 102 -5.32 -6.64 -12.78
N LEU A 103 -6.31 -6.18 -12.02
CA LEU A 103 -6.80 -4.80 -12.08
C LEU A 103 -5.74 -3.80 -11.63
N MET A 104 -5.09 -4.04 -10.49
CA MET A 104 -4.06 -3.16 -9.93
C MET A 104 -2.93 -2.93 -10.94
N VAL A 105 -2.39 -4.00 -11.54
CA VAL A 105 -1.35 -3.90 -12.57
C VAL A 105 -1.87 -3.20 -13.83
N LYS A 106 -3.11 -3.50 -14.26
CA LYS A 106 -3.73 -2.84 -15.42
C LYS A 106 -3.81 -1.32 -15.22
N TYR A 107 -4.25 -0.86 -14.04
CA TYR A 107 -4.38 0.57 -13.74
C TYR A 107 -3.02 1.25 -13.50
N ILE A 108 -2.08 0.59 -12.81
CA ILE A 108 -0.71 1.09 -12.64
C ILE A 108 -0.05 1.33 -14.00
N ARG A 109 -0.19 0.38 -14.94
CA ARG A 109 0.39 0.50 -16.30
C ARG A 109 -0.29 1.57 -17.16
N LYS A 110 -1.58 1.80 -16.94
CA LYS A 110 -2.32 2.83 -17.66
C LYS A 110 -1.71 4.22 -17.37
N GLY A 111 -1.24 4.47 -16.15
CA GLY A 111 -0.68 5.74 -15.75
C GLY A 111 -1.73 6.86 -15.66
N PRO A 112 -1.34 8.12 -15.40
CA PRO A 112 -2.27 9.23 -15.11
C PRO A 112 -2.83 9.93 -16.36
N PHE A 113 -2.93 9.29 -17.53
CA PHE A 113 -3.39 9.93 -18.78
C PHE A 113 -4.81 10.54 -18.71
N LEU A 114 -5.67 10.12 -17.77
CA LEU A 114 -6.96 10.79 -17.51
C LEU A 114 -6.80 12.13 -16.76
N ASP A 115 -5.74 12.26 -15.96
CA ASP A 115 -5.43 13.41 -15.12
C ASP A 115 -4.54 14.42 -15.85
N VAL A 116 -3.77 13.97 -16.85
CA VAL A 116 -2.82 14.81 -17.61
C VAL A 116 -3.53 15.97 -18.31
N ALA A 117 -4.66 15.72 -18.99
CA ALA A 117 -5.37 16.79 -19.70
C ALA A 117 -5.95 17.85 -18.74
N GLU A 118 -6.50 17.43 -17.60
CA GLU A 118 -7.01 18.35 -16.58
C GLU A 118 -5.87 19.10 -15.87
N THR A 119 -4.76 18.41 -15.61
CA THR A 119 -3.54 18.97 -15.01
C THR A 119 -2.88 19.98 -15.94
N GLU A 120 -2.76 19.69 -17.23
CA GLU A 120 -2.24 20.61 -18.25
C GLU A 120 -3.12 21.85 -18.39
N ALA A 121 -4.44 21.66 -18.44
CA ALA A 121 -5.40 22.78 -18.48
C ALA A 121 -5.33 23.64 -17.21
N TRP A 122 -5.18 23.02 -16.04
CA TRP A 122 -4.97 23.74 -14.77
C TRP A 122 -3.64 24.50 -14.76
N THR A 123 -2.55 23.87 -15.22
CA THR A 123 -1.21 24.45 -15.25
C THR A 123 -1.15 25.62 -16.22
N ALA A 124 -1.75 25.50 -17.41
CA ALA A 124 -1.87 26.59 -18.39
C ALA A 124 -2.64 27.79 -17.83
N ARG A 125 -3.77 27.56 -17.15
CA ARG A 125 -4.50 28.64 -16.43
C ARG A 125 -3.67 29.26 -15.31
N HIS A 126 -2.90 28.44 -14.59
CA HIS A 126 -2.06 28.90 -13.50
C HIS A 126 -0.90 29.76 -14.00
N GLU A 127 -0.16 29.31 -15.02
CA GLU A 127 0.91 30.09 -15.65
C GLU A 127 0.40 31.37 -16.30
N HIS A 128 -0.77 31.32 -16.96
CA HIS A 128 -1.41 32.52 -17.48
C HIS A 128 -1.63 33.56 -16.37
N ARG A 129 -2.21 33.17 -15.24
CA ARG A 129 -2.40 34.09 -14.08
C ARG A 129 -1.09 34.66 -13.52
N LEU A 130 0.01 33.91 -13.57
CA LEU A 130 1.30 34.37 -13.06
C LEU A 130 2.02 35.31 -14.02
N ARG A 131 1.75 35.21 -15.33
CA ARG A 131 2.43 35.99 -16.37
C ARG A 131 1.61 37.20 -16.83
N THR A 132 0.29 37.10 -16.76
CA THR A 132 -0.64 38.13 -17.21
C THR A 132 -1.36 38.74 -16.01
N HIS A 133 -1.18 40.05 -15.78
CA HIS A 133 -2.02 40.84 -14.89
C HIS A 133 -3.21 41.41 -15.70
N ASP A 134 -4.02 40.51 -16.26
CA ASP A 134 -5.21 40.82 -17.05
C ASP A 134 -6.47 41.08 -16.20
N GLY A 135 -6.35 40.96 -14.88
CA GLY A 135 -7.44 41.16 -13.94
C GLY A 135 -8.47 40.03 -13.94
N GLN A 136 -8.28 38.92 -14.68
CA GLN A 136 -9.21 37.78 -14.72
C GLN A 136 -8.89 36.73 -13.63
N GLY A 137 -8.70 37.19 -12.40
CA GLY A 137 -8.57 36.32 -11.24
C GLY A 137 -9.92 35.78 -10.75
N PRO A 138 -9.95 34.76 -9.88
CA PRO A 138 -11.18 34.27 -9.24
C PRO A 138 -11.88 35.31 -8.34
N PHE A 139 -11.27 36.47 -8.12
CA PHE A 139 -11.83 37.64 -7.43
C PHE A 139 -12.02 38.85 -8.35
N ALA A 140 -11.90 38.64 -9.67
CA ALA A 140 -12.23 39.66 -10.66
C ALA A 140 -13.70 40.00 -10.53
N ALA A 141 -14.03 41.28 -10.33
CA ALA A 141 -15.41 41.73 -10.42
C ALA A 141 -15.90 41.42 -11.84
N ASN A 142 -16.98 40.64 -11.93
CA ASN A 142 -17.60 40.31 -13.19
C ASN A 142 -18.05 41.64 -13.83
N PRO A 143 -17.67 42.01 -15.07
CA PRO A 143 -18.04 43.30 -15.66
C PRO A 143 -19.55 43.44 -16.00
N ALA A 144 -20.39 42.58 -15.42
CA ALA A 144 -21.81 42.44 -15.73
C ALA A 144 -22.73 42.48 -14.49
N GLU A 145 -22.27 43.08 -13.39
CA GLU A 145 -23.14 43.64 -12.33
C GLU A 145 -22.74 45.09 -12.04
#